data_AF-A0A135L2S3-F1
#
_entry.id   AF-A0A135L2S3-F1
#
_cell.length_a   1.000
_cell.length_b   1.000
_cell.length_c   1.000
_cell.angle_alpha   90.00
_cell.angle_beta   90.00
_cell.angle_gamma   90.00
#
_symmetry.space_group_name_H-M   'P 1'
#
loop_
_entity.id
_entity.type
_entity.pdbx_description
1 polymer ?
#
loop_
_entity_poly.entity_id
_entity_poly.type
_entity_poly.pdbx_seq_one_letter_code
_entity_poly.pdbx_strand_id
1 'polypeptide(L)'
;MKKDFYTIKGYFSHPELPIKDFVDIEELVYFNQIQPIPSDNNNPIFIASDIETIGIKIYHEYLEAKEINIKKKFFKLNRFPFLKQKLDYYLIKNPEFNQNHLFSRFLEEEIHLNVFVLSLFNDKYYTESLNQLFKEFYFEYRFKVYLNQILYFEAITFSKKRSQHHKREALILEQPIGNDRETTLLDTIADTETISLEDIDGLDSLDSYLSDDHLYQAFKQLTNHQQKILYLSFVKLLKDVEIAMVLNVSQQAVSKTRKTALEKIRKAMGVRT
;
A
#
# COMPACT_ATOMS: atom_id res chain seq x y z
N MET A 1 34.64 4.06 -60.82
CA MET A 1 33.94 3.59 -59.60
C MET A 1 32.46 3.67 -59.87
N LYS A 2 31.80 2.53 -60.09
CA LYS A 2 30.33 2.47 -60.25
C LYS A 2 29.73 2.81 -58.87
N LYS A 3 29.00 3.92 -58.80
CA LYS A 3 28.15 4.23 -57.63
C LYS A 3 26.92 3.34 -57.78
N ASP A 4 26.88 2.24 -57.05
CA ASP A 4 25.71 1.37 -57.04
C ASP A 4 24.58 2.10 -56.30
N PHE A 5 23.64 2.60 -57.09
CA PHE A 5 22.42 3.25 -56.62
C PHE A 5 21.37 2.16 -56.42
N TYR A 6 21.03 1.88 -55.17
CA TYR A 6 20.04 0.85 -54.88
C TYR A 6 18.67 1.50 -54.75
N THR A 7 17.69 0.87 -55.38
CA THR A 7 16.26 1.03 -55.04
C THR A 7 15.97 0.24 -53.77
N ILE A 8 14.91 0.61 -53.04
CA ILE A 8 14.36 0.02 -51.79
C ILE A 8 14.46 -1.52 -51.67
N LYS A 9 14.58 -2.27 -52.78
CA LYS A 9 14.69 -3.74 -52.83
C LYS A 9 16.09 -4.35 -52.77
N GLY A 10 17.19 -3.58 -52.71
CA GLY A 10 18.54 -4.16 -52.69
C GLY A 10 19.47 -3.52 -51.68
N TYR A 11 19.56 -4.03 -50.45
CA TYR A 11 20.48 -3.53 -49.41
C TYR A 11 20.81 -4.72 -48.47
N PHE A 12 22.03 -5.20 -48.19
CA PHE A 12 23.44 -4.72 -48.18
C PHE A 12 24.44 -5.87 -48.44
N SER A 13 25.73 -5.53 -48.61
CA SER A 13 26.87 -6.46 -48.80
C SER A 13 27.86 -6.50 -47.62
N HIS A 14 27.39 -6.53 -46.36
CA HIS A 14 28.27 -6.80 -45.21
C HIS A 14 28.02 -8.24 -44.70
N PRO A 15 28.94 -9.20 -44.93
CA PRO A 15 28.68 -10.63 -44.67
C PRO A 15 28.56 -11.01 -43.18
N GLU A 16 29.01 -10.14 -42.27
CA GLU A 16 29.14 -10.44 -40.84
C GLU A 16 28.08 -9.78 -39.94
N LEU A 17 27.24 -8.88 -40.46
CA LEU A 17 26.30 -8.10 -39.66
C LEU A 17 24.86 -8.24 -40.20
N PRO A 18 23.85 -8.45 -39.34
CA PRO A 18 22.45 -8.54 -39.76
C PRO A 18 21.86 -7.14 -40.04
N ILE A 19 22.59 -6.26 -40.72
CA ILE A 19 22.21 -4.84 -40.95
C ILE A 19 20.82 -4.72 -41.56
N LYS A 20 20.50 -5.63 -42.49
CA LYS A 20 19.20 -5.74 -43.18
C LYS A 20 18.00 -5.95 -42.24
N ASP A 21 18.21 -6.55 -41.06
CA ASP A 21 17.12 -6.81 -40.10
C ASP A 21 16.94 -5.65 -39.10
N PHE A 22 17.90 -4.72 -39.07
CA PHE A 22 17.96 -3.61 -38.11
C PHE A 22 17.62 -2.25 -38.73
N VAL A 23 17.83 -2.11 -40.05
CA VAL A 23 17.66 -0.87 -40.79
C VAL A 23 16.33 -0.85 -41.54
N ASP A 24 15.42 0.03 -41.10
CA ASP A 24 14.25 0.43 -41.87
C ASP A 24 14.58 1.77 -42.57
N ILE A 25 14.63 1.76 -43.90
CA ILE A 25 14.96 2.96 -44.70
C ILE A 25 13.90 4.04 -44.50
N GLU A 26 12.63 3.67 -44.33
CA GLU A 26 11.56 4.64 -44.04
C GLU A 26 11.79 5.34 -42.70
N GLU A 27 12.24 4.59 -41.69
CA GLU A 27 12.62 5.12 -40.38
C GLU A 27 13.81 6.09 -40.48
N LEU A 28 14.86 5.71 -41.23
CA LEU A 28 16.05 6.56 -41.40
C LEU A 28 15.75 7.86 -42.14
N VAL A 29 14.87 7.81 -43.15
CA VAL A 29 14.39 9.00 -43.86
C VAL A 29 13.53 9.86 -42.94
N TYR A 30 12.64 9.25 -42.18
CA TYR A 30 11.78 9.96 -41.21
C TYR A 30 12.61 10.76 -40.20
N PHE A 31 13.73 10.21 -39.73
CA PHE A 31 14.66 10.89 -38.81
C PHE A 31 15.73 11.73 -39.50
N ASN A 32 15.62 11.98 -40.82
CA ASN A 32 16.58 12.74 -41.62
C ASN A 32 18.04 12.22 -41.52
N GLN A 33 18.24 10.95 -41.18
CA GLN A 33 19.56 10.33 -41.08
C GLN A 33 20.17 10.10 -42.46
N ILE A 34 19.33 9.87 -43.47
CA ILE A 34 19.69 9.77 -44.88
C ILE A 34 18.78 10.66 -45.72
N GLN A 35 19.29 11.15 -46.83
CA GLN A 35 18.55 12.00 -47.75
C GLN A 35 18.38 11.30 -49.10
N PRO A 36 17.16 11.29 -49.68
CA PRO A 36 16.93 10.71 -50.99
C PRO A 36 17.57 11.58 -52.08
N ILE A 37 18.18 10.92 -53.05
CA ILE A 37 18.68 11.53 -54.27
C ILE A 37 17.55 11.49 -55.32
N PRO A 38 17.28 12.59 -56.04
CA PRO A 38 16.30 12.61 -57.12
C PRO A 38 16.66 11.63 -58.23
N SER A 39 15.64 10.96 -58.77
CA SER A 39 15.74 9.94 -59.82
C SER A 39 14.73 10.22 -60.91
N ASP A 40 15.10 9.91 -62.16
CA ASP A 40 14.26 10.14 -63.35
C ASP A 40 12.89 9.43 -63.29
N ASN A 41 12.78 8.36 -62.50
CA ASN A 41 11.56 7.55 -62.35
C ASN A 41 10.74 7.88 -61.08
N ASN A 42 10.96 9.04 -60.45
CA ASN A 42 10.25 9.47 -59.22
C ASN A 42 10.43 8.56 -57.99
N ASN A 43 11.30 7.55 -58.08
CA ASN A 43 11.64 6.66 -56.97
C ASN A 43 12.85 7.20 -56.22
N PRO A 44 12.79 7.41 -54.90
CA PRO A 44 13.93 7.91 -54.12
C PRO A 44 15.09 6.91 -54.17
N ILE A 45 16.29 7.40 -54.45
CA ILE A 45 17.53 6.63 -54.43
C ILE A 45 18.36 7.01 -53.21
N PHE A 46 19.02 6.05 -52.56
CA PHE A 46 19.87 6.33 -51.39
C PHE A 46 21.30 5.82 -51.60
N ILE A 47 22.26 6.52 -50.99
CA ILE A 47 23.67 6.15 -51.04
C ILE A 47 23.91 4.93 -50.12
N ALA A 48 24.34 3.80 -50.68
CA ALA A 48 24.57 2.58 -49.89
C ALA A 48 25.56 2.77 -48.73
N SER A 49 26.67 3.49 -48.95
CA SER A 49 27.67 3.71 -47.89
C SER A 49 27.09 4.43 -46.66
N ASP A 50 26.14 5.33 -46.87
CA ASP A 50 25.54 6.12 -45.79
C ASP A 50 24.61 5.24 -44.96
N ILE A 51 23.76 4.47 -45.63
CA ILE A 51 22.85 3.54 -44.96
C ILE A 51 23.66 2.46 -44.22
N GLU A 52 24.78 1.98 -44.79
CA GLU A 52 25.66 0.99 -44.15
C GLU A 52 26.32 1.56 -42.90
N THR A 53 26.86 2.77 -42.99
CA THR A 53 27.48 3.49 -41.87
C THR A 53 26.50 3.70 -40.72
N ILE A 54 25.27 4.10 -41.04
CA ILE A 54 24.22 4.31 -40.03
C ILE A 54 23.76 2.98 -39.44
N GLY A 55 23.57 1.96 -40.28
CA GLY A 55 23.21 0.61 -39.84
C GLY A 55 24.22 0.02 -38.85
N ILE A 56 25.52 0.22 -39.10
CA ILE A 56 26.59 -0.19 -38.18
C ILE A 56 26.48 0.55 -36.83
N LYS A 57 26.19 1.86 -36.83
CA LYS A 57 25.99 2.63 -35.60
C LYS A 57 24.80 2.13 -34.79
N ILE A 58 23.66 1.89 -35.45
CA ILE A 58 22.45 1.34 -34.83
C ILE A 58 22.74 -0.02 -34.21
N TYR A 59 23.44 -0.88 -34.93
CA TYR A 59 23.79 -2.22 -34.44
C TYR A 59 24.70 -2.18 -33.21
N HIS A 60 25.73 -1.33 -33.21
CA HIS A 60 26.59 -1.15 -32.04
C HIS A 60 25.82 -0.59 -30.84
N GLU A 61 24.95 0.38 -31.06
CA GLU A 61 24.09 0.94 -30.03
C GLU A 61 23.18 -0.12 -29.41
N TYR A 62 22.57 -0.97 -30.25
CA TYR A 62 21.79 -2.12 -29.82
C TYR A 62 22.60 -3.11 -29.00
N LEU A 63 23.81 -3.48 -29.43
CA LEU A 63 24.66 -4.40 -28.69
C LEU A 63 25.06 -3.86 -27.31
N GLU A 64 25.41 -2.57 -27.22
CA GLU A 64 25.71 -1.91 -25.95
C GLU A 64 24.50 -1.95 -25.01
N ALA A 65 23.31 -1.59 -25.50
CA ALA A 65 22.09 -1.63 -24.74
C ALA A 65 21.74 -3.05 -24.26
N LYS A 66 21.89 -4.05 -25.14
CA LYS A 66 21.70 -5.48 -24.83
C LYS A 66 22.64 -5.94 -23.72
N GLU A 67 23.93 -5.62 -23.82
CA GLU A 67 24.94 -5.99 -22.82
C GLU A 67 24.62 -5.36 -21.46
N ILE A 68 24.25 -4.08 -21.45
CA ILE A 68 23.86 -3.38 -20.22
C ILE A 68 22.59 -3.99 -19.64
N ASN A 69 21.59 -4.30 -20.45
CA ASN A 69 20.35 -4.90 -19.98
C ASN A 69 20.60 -6.27 -19.34
N ILE A 70 21.50 -7.08 -19.91
CA ILE A 70 21.92 -8.36 -19.33
C ILE A 70 22.64 -8.16 -17.99
N LYS A 71 23.56 -7.19 -17.89
CA LYS A 71 24.39 -6.97 -16.70
C LYS A 71 23.67 -6.25 -15.56
N LYS A 72 22.91 -5.20 -15.88
CA LYS A 72 22.32 -4.24 -14.94
C LYS A 72 20.80 -4.35 -14.83
N LYS A 73 20.15 -5.21 -15.62
CA LYS A 73 18.69 -5.36 -15.74
C LYS A 73 17.93 -4.15 -16.28
N PHE A 74 18.59 -3.02 -16.51
CA PHE A 74 18.00 -1.85 -17.16
C PHE A 74 19.07 -0.87 -17.68
N PHE A 75 18.67 -0.01 -18.59
CA PHE A 75 19.39 1.16 -19.04
C PHE A 75 18.45 2.38 -19.19
N LYS A 76 19.03 3.57 -19.29
CA LYS A 76 18.27 4.80 -19.56
C LYS A 76 18.20 5.03 -21.07
N LEU A 77 17.01 5.02 -21.65
CA LEU A 77 16.80 5.17 -23.09
C LEU A 77 17.38 6.46 -23.66
N ASN A 78 17.43 7.54 -22.88
CA ASN A 78 18.02 8.82 -23.30
C ASN A 78 19.52 8.74 -23.67
N ARG A 79 20.23 7.69 -23.24
CA ARG A 79 21.63 7.43 -23.62
C ARG A 79 21.75 6.88 -25.05
N PHE A 80 20.66 6.35 -25.60
CA PHE A 80 20.63 5.57 -26.84
C PHE A 80 19.72 6.27 -27.86
N PRO A 81 20.26 7.22 -28.66
CA PRO A 81 19.46 8.03 -29.57
C PRO A 81 18.78 7.22 -30.66
N PHE A 82 19.42 6.20 -31.24
CA PHE A 82 18.80 5.37 -32.28
C PHE A 82 17.71 4.48 -31.70
N LEU A 83 17.91 3.91 -30.51
CA LEU A 83 16.87 3.13 -29.83
C LEU A 83 15.65 4.00 -29.52
N LYS A 84 15.87 5.24 -29.07
CA LYS A 84 14.80 6.20 -28.81
C LYS A 84 14.03 6.56 -30.09
N GLN A 85 14.76 6.87 -31.16
CA GLN A 85 14.15 7.15 -32.47
C GLN A 85 13.29 5.96 -32.94
N LYS A 86 13.80 4.73 -32.83
CA LYS A 86 13.04 3.53 -33.21
C LYS A 86 11.74 3.37 -32.42
N LEU A 87 11.78 3.64 -31.12
CA LEU A 87 10.59 3.65 -30.27
C LEU A 87 9.60 4.73 -30.74
N ASP A 88 10.08 5.95 -30.93
CA ASP A 88 9.23 7.08 -31.33
C ASP A 88 8.53 6.79 -32.68
N TYR A 89 9.27 6.27 -33.67
CA TYR A 89 8.71 5.87 -34.96
C TYR A 89 7.65 4.77 -34.81
N TYR A 90 7.91 3.75 -33.99
CA TYR A 90 6.95 2.68 -33.74
C TYR A 90 5.64 3.20 -33.14
N LEU A 91 5.71 4.12 -32.17
CA LEU A 91 4.53 4.72 -31.53
C LEU A 91 3.75 5.67 -32.44
N ILE A 92 4.42 6.33 -33.39
CA ILE A 92 3.78 7.15 -34.42
C ILE A 92 3.04 6.27 -35.43
N LYS A 93 3.66 5.16 -35.84
CA LYS A 93 3.09 4.23 -36.82
C LYS A 93 1.91 3.42 -36.27
N ASN A 94 1.86 3.21 -34.96
CA ASN A 94 0.84 2.42 -34.27
C ASN A 94 0.16 3.25 -33.15
N PRO A 95 -0.66 4.26 -33.51
CA PRO A 95 -1.24 5.20 -32.55
C PRO A 95 -2.19 4.55 -31.53
N GLU A 96 -2.72 3.36 -31.80
CA GLU A 96 -3.57 2.59 -30.88
C GLU A 96 -2.87 2.28 -29.53
N PHE A 97 -1.55 2.14 -29.53
CA PHE A 97 -0.78 1.91 -28.31
C PHE A 97 -0.78 3.14 -27.39
N ASN A 98 -0.82 4.34 -27.96
CA ASN A 98 -0.88 5.58 -27.19
C ASN A 98 -2.23 5.78 -26.48
N GLN A 99 -3.30 5.17 -27.00
CA GLN A 99 -4.63 5.24 -26.41
C GLN A 99 -4.84 4.18 -25.30
N ASN A 100 -3.96 3.18 -25.24
CA ASN A 100 -4.10 2.07 -24.31
C ASN A 100 -3.43 2.38 -22.96
N HIS A 101 -4.22 2.81 -21.97
CA HIS A 101 -3.73 3.10 -20.62
C HIS A 101 -2.99 1.93 -19.95
N LEU A 102 -3.38 0.69 -20.24
CA LEU A 102 -2.69 -0.49 -19.69
C LEU A 102 -1.28 -0.59 -20.25
N PHE A 103 -1.13 -0.32 -21.55
CA PHE A 103 0.16 -0.30 -22.22
C PHE A 103 1.04 0.85 -21.74
N SER A 104 0.47 2.06 -21.57
CA SER A 104 1.22 3.19 -20.99
C SER A 104 1.76 2.85 -19.60
N ARG A 105 0.93 2.23 -18.74
CA ARG A 105 1.35 1.77 -17.41
C ARG A 105 2.41 0.69 -17.46
N PHE A 106 2.31 -0.23 -18.42
CA PHE A 106 3.34 -1.26 -18.59
C PHE A 106 4.70 -0.62 -18.86
N LEU A 107 4.77 0.41 -19.69
CA LEU A 107 6.01 1.11 -20.04
C LEU A 107 6.54 2.08 -18.97
N GLU A 108 5.82 2.30 -17.85
CA GLU A 108 6.30 3.14 -16.74
C GLU A 108 7.53 2.53 -16.05
N GLU A 109 7.63 1.19 -16.05
CA GLU A 109 8.80 0.50 -15.50
C GLU A 109 9.93 0.43 -16.54
N GLU A 110 11.13 0.85 -16.12
CA GLU A 110 12.31 0.90 -17.00
C GLU A 110 12.66 -0.46 -17.60
N ILE A 111 12.43 -1.55 -16.85
CA ILE A 111 12.71 -2.91 -17.32
C ILE A 111 11.78 -3.26 -18.49
N HIS A 112 10.48 -2.98 -18.35
CA HIS A 112 9.50 -3.23 -19.40
C HIS A 112 9.79 -2.40 -20.65
N LEU A 113 10.10 -1.12 -20.48
CA LEU A 113 10.48 -0.22 -21.58
C LEU A 113 11.71 -0.76 -22.32
N ASN A 114 12.76 -1.14 -21.60
CA ASN A 114 14.00 -1.61 -22.21
C ASN A 114 13.81 -2.92 -22.99
N VAL A 115 13.07 -3.88 -22.42
CA VAL A 115 12.77 -5.15 -23.10
C VAL A 115 11.88 -4.92 -24.32
N PHE A 116 10.92 -4.00 -24.24
CA PHE A 116 10.10 -3.60 -25.37
C PHE A 116 10.94 -3.02 -26.51
N VAL A 117 11.79 -2.03 -26.23
CA VAL A 117 12.65 -1.40 -27.25
C VAL A 117 13.60 -2.41 -27.89
N LEU A 118 14.20 -3.31 -27.10
CA LEU A 118 15.09 -4.35 -27.65
C LEU A 118 14.33 -5.37 -28.51
N SER A 119 13.06 -5.66 -28.19
CA SER A 119 12.21 -6.55 -29.00
C SER A 119 11.88 -5.98 -30.39
N LEU A 120 11.93 -4.64 -30.57
CA LEU A 120 11.69 -3.99 -31.87
C LEU A 120 12.73 -4.34 -32.94
N PHE A 121 13.85 -4.95 -32.54
CA PHE A 121 14.90 -5.42 -33.43
C PHE A 121 14.76 -6.91 -33.78
N ASN A 122 13.56 -7.49 -33.63
CA ASN A 122 13.24 -8.88 -33.94
C ASN A 122 14.11 -9.93 -33.19
N ASP A 123 14.65 -9.57 -32.03
CA ASP A 123 15.34 -10.53 -31.17
C ASP A 123 14.31 -11.44 -30.49
N LYS A 124 14.38 -12.74 -30.81
CA LYS A 124 13.46 -13.75 -30.27
C LYS A 124 13.48 -13.78 -28.74
N TYR A 125 14.65 -13.66 -28.11
CA TYR A 125 14.77 -13.69 -26.66
C TYR A 125 14.01 -12.53 -26.01
N TYR A 126 14.15 -11.32 -26.56
CA TYR A 126 13.46 -10.14 -26.03
C TYR A 126 11.97 -10.15 -26.35
N THR A 127 11.56 -10.73 -27.48
CA THR A 127 10.14 -10.92 -27.81
C THR A 127 9.46 -11.89 -26.83
N GLU A 128 10.10 -13.02 -26.52
CA GLU A 128 9.60 -13.97 -25.52
C GLU A 128 9.60 -13.36 -24.11
N SER A 129 10.65 -12.64 -23.75
CA SER A 129 10.77 -11.95 -22.47
C SER A 129 9.71 -10.87 -22.30
N LEU A 130 9.43 -10.09 -23.36
CA LEU A 130 8.38 -9.07 -23.37
C LEU A 130 7.01 -9.70 -23.09
N ASN A 131 6.69 -10.79 -23.79
CA ASN A 131 5.43 -11.49 -23.60
C ASN A 131 5.27 -12.03 -22.17
N GLN A 132 6.36 -12.52 -21.57
CA GLN A 132 6.33 -13.01 -20.19
C GLN A 132 6.13 -11.86 -19.20
N LEU A 133 6.90 -10.78 -19.32
CA LEU A 133 6.77 -9.59 -18.47
C LEU A 133 5.37 -8.98 -18.56
N PHE A 134 4.82 -8.91 -19.78
CA PHE A 134 3.47 -8.40 -19.97
C PHE A 134 2.40 -9.30 -19.32
N LYS A 135 2.54 -10.62 -19.38
CA LYS A 135 1.63 -11.55 -18.69
C LYS A 135 1.67 -11.38 -17.17
N GLU A 136 2.87 -11.25 -16.60
CA GLU A 136 3.06 -11.03 -15.16
C GLU A 136 2.44 -9.71 -14.72
N PHE A 137 2.78 -8.62 -15.42
CA PHE A 137 2.19 -7.30 -15.19
C PHE A 137 0.66 -7.31 -15.31
N TYR A 138 0.13 -7.92 -16.38
CA TYR A 138 -1.31 -7.99 -16.61
C TYR A 138 -2.02 -8.81 -15.54
N PHE A 139 -1.42 -9.93 -15.11
CA PHE A 139 -1.95 -10.72 -14.01
C PHE A 139 -2.01 -9.90 -12.73
N GLU A 140 -0.91 -9.23 -12.35
CA GLU A 140 -0.90 -8.37 -11.16
C GLU A 140 -1.95 -7.26 -11.23
N TYR A 141 -2.06 -6.60 -12.38
CA TYR A 141 -3.04 -5.54 -12.59
C TYR A 141 -4.46 -6.08 -12.38
N ARG A 142 -4.81 -7.19 -13.02
CA ARG A 142 -6.12 -7.83 -12.90
C ARG A 142 -6.37 -8.34 -11.48
N PHE A 143 -5.35 -8.89 -10.82
CA PHE A 143 -5.42 -9.38 -9.46
C PHE A 143 -5.72 -8.25 -8.47
N LYS A 144 -5.03 -7.11 -8.57
CA LYS A 144 -5.28 -5.92 -7.74
C LYS A 144 -6.71 -5.40 -7.93
N VAL A 145 -7.17 -5.30 -9.17
CA VAL A 145 -8.55 -4.87 -9.47
C VAL A 145 -9.57 -5.83 -8.86
N TYR A 146 -9.37 -7.13 -9.03
CA TYR A 146 -10.25 -8.16 -8.50
C TYR A 146 -10.30 -8.16 -6.97
N LEU A 147 -9.14 -8.07 -6.32
CA LEU A 147 -9.04 -8.04 -4.86
C LEU A 147 -9.74 -6.80 -4.29
N ASN A 148 -9.55 -5.62 -4.92
CA ASN A 148 -10.25 -4.40 -4.51
C ASN A 148 -11.78 -4.54 -4.64
N GLN A 149 -12.26 -5.18 -5.69
CA GLN A 149 -13.70 -5.46 -5.85
C GLN A 149 -14.22 -6.38 -4.76
N ILE A 150 -13.51 -7.47 -4.46
CA ILE A 150 -13.88 -8.38 -3.36
C ILE A 150 -13.95 -7.63 -2.04
N LEU A 151 -12.89 -6.90 -1.68
CA LEU A 151 -12.84 -6.16 -0.42
C LEU A 151 -14.00 -5.17 -0.30
N TYR A 152 -14.33 -4.47 -1.38
CA TYR A 152 -15.46 -3.56 -1.43
C TYR A 152 -16.80 -4.27 -1.16
N PHE A 153 -17.07 -5.37 -1.87
CA PHE A 153 -18.33 -6.10 -1.70
C PHE A 153 -18.42 -6.82 -0.36
N GLU A 154 -17.32 -7.34 0.17
CA GLU A 154 -17.28 -7.96 1.49
C GLU A 154 -17.47 -6.94 2.61
N ALA A 155 -16.85 -5.76 2.51
CA ALA A 155 -17.09 -4.67 3.47
C ALA A 155 -18.57 -4.24 3.49
N ILE A 156 -19.20 -4.12 2.31
CA ILE A 156 -20.64 -3.82 2.22
C ILE A 156 -21.47 -4.93 2.84
N THR A 157 -21.17 -6.18 2.53
CA THR A 157 -21.93 -7.34 3.04
C THR A 157 -21.79 -7.45 4.55
N PHE A 158 -20.58 -7.25 5.08
CA PHE A 158 -20.31 -7.21 6.50
C PHE A 158 -21.09 -6.09 7.20
N SER A 159 -21.04 -4.87 6.67
CA SER A 159 -21.81 -3.72 7.17
C SER A 159 -23.32 -4.01 7.21
N LYS A 160 -23.87 -4.58 6.13
CA LYS A 160 -25.29 -4.98 6.07
C LYS A 160 -25.64 -6.04 7.12
N LYS A 161 -24.83 -7.10 7.24
CA LYS A 161 -25.02 -8.15 8.26
C LYS A 161 -24.97 -7.56 9.66
N ARG A 162 -23.98 -6.71 9.96
CA ARG A 162 -23.85 -6.03 11.24
C ARG A 162 -25.07 -5.15 11.55
N SER A 163 -25.53 -4.34 10.59
CA SER A 163 -26.74 -3.53 10.76
C SER A 163 -27.98 -4.37 10.99
N GLN A 164 -28.14 -5.49 10.26
CA GLN A 164 -29.25 -6.42 10.47
C GLN A 164 -29.19 -7.10 11.84
N HIS A 165 -28.00 -7.49 12.30
CA HIS A 165 -27.79 -8.03 13.65
C HIS A 165 -28.20 -7.00 14.70
N HIS A 166 -27.69 -5.76 14.62
CA HIS A 166 -28.09 -4.69 15.53
C HIS A 166 -29.59 -4.32 15.46
N LYS A 167 -30.24 -4.49 14.31
CA LYS A 167 -31.70 -4.25 14.17
C LYS A 167 -32.54 -5.39 14.73
N ARG A 168 -32.14 -6.65 14.53
CA ARG A 168 -32.85 -7.84 15.03
C ARG A 168 -32.62 -8.04 16.52
N GLU A 169 -31.39 -7.80 16.95
CA GLU A 169 -30.94 -7.78 18.34
C GLU A 169 -30.80 -6.33 18.81
N ALA A 170 -31.74 -5.45 18.45
CA ALA A 170 -31.95 -4.27 19.28
C ALA A 170 -32.17 -4.82 20.69
N LEU A 171 -31.29 -4.43 21.64
CA LEU A 171 -31.36 -4.90 23.02
C LEU A 171 -32.82 -4.79 23.42
N ILE A 172 -33.47 -5.91 23.72
CA ILE A 172 -34.90 -5.94 24.10
C ILE A 172 -35.13 -4.89 25.20
N LEU A 173 -34.13 -4.70 26.04
CA LEU A 173 -34.00 -3.69 27.08
C LEU A 173 -34.18 -2.24 26.59
N GLU A 174 -33.72 -1.84 25.41
CA GLU A 174 -33.84 -0.46 24.92
C GLU A 174 -35.15 -0.19 24.15
N GLN A 175 -36.07 -1.17 24.07
CA GLN A 175 -37.35 -0.96 23.41
C GLN A 175 -38.32 -0.18 24.28
N PRO A 176 -39.07 0.80 23.73
CA PRO A 176 -40.08 1.54 24.47
C PRO A 176 -41.22 0.62 24.88
N ILE A 177 -41.72 0.77 26.11
CA ILE A 177 -42.85 -0.01 26.61
C ILE A 177 -44.15 0.74 26.32
N GLY A 178 -45.03 0.13 25.52
CA GLY A 178 -46.35 0.69 25.24
C GLY A 178 -46.32 1.90 24.30
N ASN A 179 -47.16 2.90 24.55
CA ASN A 179 -47.27 4.10 23.70
C ASN A 179 -46.31 5.24 24.12
N ASP A 180 -45.59 5.07 25.22
CA ASP A 180 -44.65 6.08 25.72
C ASP A 180 -43.28 5.84 25.12
N ARG A 181 -42.71 6.86 24.49
CA ARG A 181 -41.38 6.77 23.84
C ARG A 181 -40.23 7.04 24.80
N GLU A 182 -40.53 7.46 26.03
CA GLU A 182 -39.53 7.89 27.01
C GLU A 182 -39.06 6.75 27.93
N THR A 183 -39.87 5.70 28.12
CA THR A 183 -39.58 4.61 29.05
C THR A 183 -39.25 3.33 28.31
N THR A 184 -38.04 2.82 28.51
CA THR A 184 -37.53 1.57 27.92
C THR A 184 -37.64 0.39 28.88
N LEU A 185 -37.55 -0.85 28.39
CA LEU A 185 -37.51 -2.05 29.23
C LEU A 185 -36.35 -2.03 30.26
N LEU A 186 -35.24 -1.38 29.93
CA LEU A 186 -34.09 -1.17 30.80
C LEU A 186 -34.45 -0.35 32.03
N ASP A 187 -35.26 0.71 31.84
CA ASP A 187 -35.68 1.62 32.91
C ASP A 187 -36.62 0.94 33.92
N THR A 188 -37.22 -0.19 33.54
CA THR A 188 -38.08 -1.00 34.43
C THR A 188 -37.33 -2.05 35.24
N ILE A 189 -36.06 -2.31 34.93
CA ILE A 189 -35.23 -3.22 35.73
C ILE A 189 -34.76 -2.44 36.96
N ALA A 190 -35.33 -2.78 38.12
CA ALA A 190 -34.88 -2.22 39.38
C ALA A 190 -33.45 -2.65 39.66
N ASP A 191 -32.56 -1.68 39.89
CA ASP A 191 -31.21 -1.94 40.37
C ASP A 191 -31.30 -2.41 41.82
N THR A 192 -31.23 -3.73 42.03
CA THR A 192 -31.28 -4.33 43.37
C THR A 192 -30.01 -4.09 44.19
N GLU A 193 -28.97 -3.51 43.58
CA GLU A 193 -27.66 -3.28 44.22
C GLU A 193 -27.29 -1.80 44.34
N THR A 194 -28.18 -0.85 43.98
CA THR A 194 -27.92 0.59 44.22
C THR A 194 -27.83 0.89 45.72
N ILE A 195 -26.59 0.99 46.19
CA ILE A 195 -26.20 1.60 47.46
C ILE A 195 -26.66 3.06 47.42
N SER A 196 -27.59 3.41 48.31
CA SER A 196 -28.02 4.80 48.45
C SER A 196 -26.84 5.64 48.95
N LEU A 197 -26.78 6.94 48.63
CA LEU A 197 -25.74 7.82 49.20
C LEU A 197 -25.78 7.84 50.74
N GLU A 198 -26.93 7.54 51.32
CA GLU A 198 -27.15 7.34 52.76
C GLU A 198 -26.50 6.07 53.32
N ASP A 199 -26.25 5.05 52.48
CA ASP A 199 -25.54 3.83 52.85
C ASP A 199 -24.01 4.00 52.85
N ILE A 200 -23.48 5.11 52.32
CA ILE A 200 -22.03 5.40 52.31
C ILE A 200 -21.52 5.76 53.72
N ASP A 201 -22.36 6.37 54.55
CA ASP A 201 -22.00 6.74 55.92
C ASP A 201 -22.20 5.59 56.93
N GLY A 202 -22.88 4.51 56.52
CA GLY A 202 -23.16 3.35 57.36
C GLY A 202 -22.29 2.11 57.12
N LEU A 203 -21.29 2.17 56.23
CA LEU A 203 -20.72 0.94 55.67
C LEU A 203 -19.47 0.41 56.39
N ASP A 204 -19.48 -0.90 56.61
CA ASP A 204 -18.36 -1.70 57.11
C ASP A 204 -17.02 -1.27 56.48
N SER A 205 -16.11 -0.83 57.35
CA SER A 205 -14.72 -0.51 57.02
C SER A 205 -14.06 -1.67 56.29
N LEU A 206 -13.14 -1.39 55.34
CA LEU A 206 -12.35 -2.40 54.60
C LEU A 206 -11.77 -3.50 55.50
N ASP A 207 -11.52 -3.16 56.76
CA ASP A 207 -11.21 -4.04 57.89
C ASP A 207 -12.01 -5.36 57.92
N SER A 208 -13.31 -5.36 57.62
CA SER A 208 -14.16 -6.56 57.66
C SER A 208 -13.92 -7.53 56.49
N TYR A 209 -13.26 -7.06 55.43
CA TYR A 209 -12.96 -7.82 54.22
C TYR A 209 -11.52 -8.38 54.20
N LEU A 210 -10.69 -8.02 55.18
CA LEU A 210 -9.30 -8.46 55.27
C LEU A 210 -9.18 -9.72 56.14
N SER A 211 -9.07 -10.89 55.50
CA SER A 211 -8.95 -12.18 56.21
C SER A 211 -7.52 -12.53 56.67
N ASP A 212 -6.50 -11.78 56.23
CA ASP A 212 -5.10 -11.98 56.63
C ASP A 212 -4.73 -10.99 57.74
N ASP A 213 -4.37 -11.51 58.92
CA ASP A 213 -4.00 -10.73 60.09
C ASP A 213 -2.83 -9.76 59.84
N HIS A 214 -1.84 -10.16 59.04
CA HIS A 214 -0.69 -9.30 58.73
C HIS A 214 -1.10 -8.15 57.82
N LEU A 215 -1.94 -8.44 56.82
CA LEU A 215 -2.50 -7.44 55.92
C LEU A 215 -3.40 -6.46 56.65
N TYR A 216 -4.21 -6.96 57.59
CA TYR A 216 -5.05 -6.16 58.45
C TYR A 216 -4.23 -5.17 59.31
N GLN A 217 -3.17 -5.67 59.96
CA GLN A 217 -2.28 -4.81 60.75
C GLN A 217 -1.54 -3.78 59.88
N ALA A 218 -1.10 -4.15 58.68
CA ALA A 218 -0.50 -3.22 57.73
C ALA A 218 -1.48 -2.15 57.26
N PHE A 219 -2.74 -2.52 57.04
CA PHE A 219 -3.81 -1.60 56.64
C PHE A 219 -4.17 -0.60 57.76
N LYS A 220 -4.22 -1.06 59.01
CA LYS A 220 -4.47 -0.20 60.19
C LYS A 220 -3.41 0.88 60.41
N GLN A 221 -2.20 0.72 59.89
CA GLN A 221 -1.14 1.73 59.95
C GLN A 221 -1.30 2.87 58.93
N LEU A 222 -2.24 2.75 57.99
CA LEU A 222 -2.55 3.80 57.03
C LEU A 222 -3.40 4.91 57.66
N THR A 223 -3.34 6.12 57.09
CA THR A 223 -4.24 7.21 57.50
C THR A 223 -5.67 6.93 57.04
N ASN A 224 -6.69 7.45 57.75
CA ASN A 224 -8.11 7.33 57.36
C ASN A 224 -8.36 7.71 55.89
N HIS A 225 -7.67 8.74 55.39
CA HIS A 225 -7.78 9.16 53.99
C HIS A 225 -7.21 8.11 53.00
N GLN A 226 -6.10 7.47 53.35
CA GLN A 226 -5.52 6.36 52.58
C GLN A 226 -6.43 5.13 52.59
N GLN A 227 -6.98 4.79 53.76
CA GLN A 227 -7.91 3.67 53.92
C GLN A 227 -9.19 3.89 53.11
N LYS A 228 -9.76 5.10 53.15
CA LYS A 228 -10.96 5.46 52.38
C LYS A 228 -10.73 5.36 50.87
N ILE A 229 -9.58 5.82 50.36
CA ILE A 229 -9.25 5.69 48.93
C ILE A 229 -9.07 4.22 48.53
N LEU A 230 -8.44 3.39 49.37
CA LEU A 230 -8.31 1.95 49.08
C LEU A 230 -9.67 1.25 49.09
N TYR A 231 -10.53 1.58 50.03
CA TYR A 231 -11.90 1.08 50.08
C TYR A 231 -12.68 1.40 48.81
N LEU A 232 -12.70 2.68 48.40
CA LEU A 232 -13.39 3.12 47.18
C LEU A 232 -12.80 2.47 45.92
N SER A 233 -11.49 2.23 45.89
CA SER A 233 -10.83 1.62 44.74
C SER A 233 -10.99 0.10 44.65
N PHE A 234 -10.97 -0.63 45.76
CA PHE A 234 -10.92 -2.10 45.76
C PHE A 234 -12.22 -2.77 46.19
N VAL A 235 -13.03 -2.12 47.03
CA VAL A 235 -14.36 -2.64 47.42
C VAL A 235 -15.44 -2.07 46.52
N LYS A 236 -15.40 -0.77 46.24
CA LYS A 236 -16.38 -0.11 45.36
C LYS A 236 -15.98 -0.08 43.88
N LEU A 237 -14.78 -0.58 43.55
CA LEU A 237 -14.27 -0.69 42.17
C LEU A 237 -14.30 0.61 41.35
N LEU A 238 -14.27 1.76 42.03
CA LEU A 238 -14.33 3.07 41.39
C LEU A 238 -12.99 3.43 40.74
N LYS A 239 -13.05 4.12 39.61
CA LYS A 239 -11.88 4.68 38.92
C LYS A 239 -11.38 5.92 39.65
N ASP A 240 -10.11 6.26 39.48
CA ASP A 240 -9.51 7.44 40.14
C ASP A 240 -10.25 8.74 39.84
N VAL A 241 -10.86 8.86 38.66
CA VAL A 241 -11.68 10.01 38.26
C VAL A 241 -12.97 10.07 39.08
N GLU A 242 -13.63 8.94 39.29
CA GLU A 242 -14.88 8.82 40.05
C GLU A 242 -14.61 9.06 41.54
N ILE A 243 -13.52 8.48 42.08
CA ILE A 243 -13.07 8.72 43.46
C ILE A 243 -12.71 10.19 43.68
N ALA A 244 -12.07 10.83 42.70
CA ALA A 244 -11.72 12.25 42.75
C ALA A 244 -12.97 13.13 42.83
N MET A 245 -14.02 12.80 42.08
CA MET A 245 -15.32 13.47 42.17
C MET A 245 -15.97 13.26 43.53
N VAL A 246 -16.00 12.02 44.03
CA VAL A 246 -16.58 11.66 45.34
C VAL A 246 -15.89 12.37 46.50
N LEU A 247 -14.56 12.48 46.47
CA LEU A 247 -13.77 13.08 47.54
C LEU A 247 -13.49 14.58 47.31
N ASN A 248 -13.96 15.15 46.20
CA ASN A 248 -13.71 16.54 45.78
C ASN A 248 -12.22 16.92 45.77
N VAL A 249 -11.38 16.04 45.19
CA VAL A 249 -9.93 16.22 45.04
C VAL A 249 -9.52 15.98 43.59
N SER A 250 -8.27 16.29 43.22
CA SER A 250 -7.78 15.97 41.88
C SER A 250 -7.56 14.47 41.69
N GLN A 251 -7.77 13.97 40.47
CA GLN A 251 -7.45 12.58 40.08
C GLN A 251 -5.99 12.22 40.42
N GLN A 252 -5.05 13.12 40.14
CA GLN A 252 -3.63 12.92 40.43
C GLN A 252 -3.37 12.73 41.94
N ALA A 253 -4.11 13.43 42.80
CA ALA A 253 -4.04 13.27 44.24
C ALA A 253 -4.51 11.86 44.65
N VAL A 254 -5.62 11.38 44.10
CA VAL A 254 -6.13 10.01 44.35
C VAL A 254 -5.11 8.96 43.91
N SER A 255 -4.59 9.06 42.69
CA SER A 255 -3.59 8.11 42.16
C SER A 255 -2.33 8.09 43.03
N LYS A 256 -1.83 9.26 43.44
CA LYS A 256 -0.66 9.39 44.31
C LYS A 256 -0.92 8.77 45.69
N THR A 257 -2.03 9.12 46.32
CA THR A 257 -2.37 8.61 47.66
C THR A 257 -2.58 7.09 47.65
N ARG A 258 -3.24 6.54 46.62
CA ARG A 258 -3.41 5.09 46.47
C ARG A 258 -2.07 4.39 46.31
N LYS A 259 -1.19 4.90 45.44
CA LYS A 259 0.16 4.35 45.24
C LYS A 259 0.96 4.34 46.55
N THR A 260 0.99 5.47 47.26
CA THR A 260 1.70 5.57 48.55
C THR A 260 1.10 4.66 49.62
N ALA A 261 -0.23 4.48 49.64
CA ALA A 261 -0.87 3.55 50.57
C ALA A 261 -0.46 2.10 50.31
N LEU A 262 -0.43 1.67 49.05
CA LEU A 262 0.02 0.32 48.67
C LEU A 262 1.51 0.09 48.95
N GLU A 263 2.35 1.10 48.74
CA GLU A 263 3.79 1.03 49.09
C GLU A 263 4.00 0.84 50.60
N LYS A 264 3.22 1.53 51.44
CA LYS A 264 3.25 1.34 52.89
C LYS A 264 2.83 -0.08 53.30
N ILE A 265 1.76 -0.60 52.70
CA ILE A 265 1.31 -1.98 52.95
C ILE A 265 2.40 -2.98 52.55
N ARG A 266 2.97 -2.86 51.33
CA ARG A 266 4.04 -3.76 50.87
C ARG A 266 5.26 -3.77 51.79
N LYS A 267 5.66 -2.58 52.27
CA LYS A 267 6.77 -2.44 53.21
C LYS A 267 6.47 -3.11 54.55
N ALA A 268 5.26 -2.93 55.08
CA ALA A 268 4.83 -3.57 56.33
C ALA A 268 4.74 -5.10 56.20
N MET A 269 4.36 -5.61 55.03
CA MET A 269 4.29 -7.04 54.72
C MET A 269 5.65 -7.69 54.40
N GLY A 270 6.75 -6.92 54.36
CA GLY A 270 8.08 -7.45 54.04
C GLY A 270 8.26 -7.89 52.58
N VAL A 271 7.34 -7.49 51.68
CA VAL A 271 7.40 -7.82 50.26
C VAL A 271 8.41 -6.89 49.58
N ARG A 272 9.56 -7.42 49.15
CA ARG A 272 10.60 -6.64 48.44
C ARG A 272 10.03 -6.08 47.13
N THR A 273 10.20 -4.78 46.92
CA THR A 273 9.94 -4.07 45.64
C THR A 273 10.99 -4.40 44.59
#